data_AF-A0A956MZT3-F1
#
_entry.id   AF-A0A956MZT3-F1
#
_cell.length_a   1.000
_cell.length_b   1.000
_cell.length_c   1.000
_cell.angle_alpha   90.00
_cell.angle_beta   90.00
_cell.angle_gamma   90.00
#
_symmetry.space_group_name_H-M   'P 1'
#
loop_
_entity.id
_entity.type
_entity.pdbx_description
1 polymer ?
#
loop_
_entity_poly.entity_id
_entity_poly.type
_entity_poly.pdbx_seq_one_letter_code
_entity_poly.pdbx_strand_id
1 'polypeptide(L)'
;KEDAEEIIQDVFIKIWRTENIHTNINAYIYKTTRNACLDYLRKKKQTLNIENNTSQLEATVNFNALADDFASKIIEKELEEVILEAADLLPHKCKNIFLLSRFEGLKHKEISEKLDISTKTIENQMTKALKHMRLYLRDFLSFL
;
A
#
# COMPACT_ATOMS: atom_id res chain seq x y z
N LYS A 1 18.98 -21.37 -3.05
CA LYS A 1 18.78 -20.46 -4.21
C LYS A 1 17.64 -21.00 -5.07
N GLU A 2 17.70 -22.27 -5.46
CA GLU A 2 16.59 -23.01 -6.12
C GLU A 2 15.26 -22.91 -5.36
N ASP A 3 15.23 -23.20 -4.05
CA ASP A 3 14.00 -23.12 -3.24
C ASP A 3 13.28 -21.75 -3.32
N ALA A 4 14.04 -20.65 -3.34
CA ALA A 4 13.48 -19.31 -3.37
C ALA A 4 12.93 -18.96 -4.76
N GLU A 5 13.60 -19.42 -5.81
CA GLU A 5 13.16 -19.23 -7.20
C GLU A 5 11.87 -20.00 -7.48
N GLU A 6 11.74 -21.22 -6.97
CA GLU A 6 10.52 -22.03 -7.08
C GLU A 6 9.33 -21.37 -6.36
N ILE A 7 9.53 -20.89 -5.12
CA ILE A 7 8.50 -20.17 -4.37
C ILE A 7 8.05 -18.91 -5.12
N ILE A 8 9.00 -18.13 -5.65
CA ILE A 8 8.70 -16.90 -6.38
C ILE A 8 7.91 -17.22 -7.66
N GLN A 9 8.28 -18.27 -8.39
CA GLN A 9 7.58 -18.69 -9.61
C GLN A 9 6.11 -19.05 -9.30
N ASP A 10 5.86 -19.79 -8.23
CA ASP A 10 4.51 -20.13 -7.76
C ASP A 10 3.69 -18.89 -7.39
N VAL A 11 4.32 -17.92 -6.72
CA VAL A 11 3.69 -16.65 -6.34
C VAL A 11 3.30 -15.85 -7.59
N PHE A 12 4.19 -15.72 -8.56
CA PHE A 12 3.90 -15.02 -9.82
C PHE A 12 2.77 -15.69 -10.60
N ILE A 13 2.72 -17.03 -10.64
CA ILE A 13 1.61 -17.76 -11.29
C ILE A 13 0.29 -17.50 -10.56
N LYS A 14 0.27 -17.48 -9.22
CA LYS A 14 -0.94 -17.16 -8.44
C LYS A 14 -1.42 -15.74 -8.70
N ILE A 15 -0.50 -14.78 -8.74
CA ILE A 15 -0.83 -13.38 -9.03
C ILE A 15 -1.39 -13.24 -10.45
N TRP A 16 -0.73 -13.84 -11.44
CA TRP A 16 -1.14 -13.79 -12.84
C TRP A 16 -2.54 -14.36 -13.10
N ARG A 17 -2.94 -15.40 -12.35
CA ARG A 17 -4.28 -16.02 -12.44
C ARG A 17 -5.38 -15.23 -11.71
N THR A 18 -5.01 -14.22 -10.91
CA THR A 18 -5.98 -13.43 -10.16
C THR A 18 -6.47 -12.28 -11.05
N GLU A 19 -7.60 -12.45 -11.73
CA GLU A 19 -8.07 -11.49 -12.74
C GLU A 19 -8.57 -10.14 -12.20
N ASN A 20 -8.63 -9.93 -10.88
CA ASN A 20 -9.07 -8.66 -10.29
C ASN A 20 -8.51 -8.46 -8.87
N ILE A 21 -7.34 -7.83 -8.75
CA ILE A 21 -6.80 -7.43 -7.44
C ILE A 21 -7.40 -6.06 -7.08
N HIS A 22 -8.53 -6.08 -6.35
CA HIS A 22 -9.20 -4.87 -5.84
C HIS A 22 -8.58 -4.31 -4.55
N THR A 23 -7.43 -4.84 -4.11
CA THR A 23 -6.72 -4.47 -2.87
C THR A 23 -5.35 -3.87 -3.19
N ASN A 24 -4.67 -3.30 -2.20
CA ASN A 24 -3.29 -2.85 -2.36
C ASN A 24 -2.41 -4.00 -2.86
N ILE A 25 -1.93 -3.88 -4.09
CA ILE A 25 -1.16 -4.94 -4.78
C ILE A 25 0.10 -5.34 -3.99
N ASN A 26 0.75 -4.39 -3.31
CA ASN A 26 1.94 -4.67 -2.51
C ASN A 26 1.60 -5.55 -1.31
N ALA A 27 0.50 -5.23 -0.61
CA ALA A 27 0.02 -6.04 0.51
C ALA A 27 -0.40 -7.45 0.05
N TYR A 28 -1.02 -7.56 -1.11
CA TYR A 28 -1.40 -8.84 -1.70
C TYR A 28 -0.17 -9.70 -2.05
N ILE A 29 0.84 -9.11 -2.68
CA ILE A 29 2.09 -9.78 -3.03
C ILE A 29 2.80 -10.26 -1.76
N TYR A 30 2.96 -9.38 -0.75
CA TYR A 30 3.60 -9.74 0.52
C TYR A 30 2.91 -10.93 1.19
N LYS A 31 1.58 -10.87 1.32
CA LYS A 31 0.78 -11.95 1.94
C LYS A 31 0.89 -13.26 1.16
N THR A 32 0.84 -13.19 -0.17
CA THR A 32 0.91 -14.37 -1.05
C THR A 32 2.29 -15.02 -0.99
N THR A 33 3.37 -14.23 -1.04
CA THR A 33 4.75 -14.70 -0.90
C THR A 33 4.99 -15.33 0.46
N ARG A 34 4.53 -14.67 1.54
CA ARG A 34 4.66 -15.19 2.90
C ARG A 34 3.99 -16.55 3.06
N ASN A 35 2.75 -16.69 2.57
CA ASN A 35 2.02 -17.95 2.64
C ASN A 35 2.72 -19.05 1.85
N ALA A 36 3.26 -18.73 0.67
CA ALA A 36 4.04 -19.69 -0.12
C ALA A 36 5.32 -20.14 0.61
N CYS A 37 6.03 -19.23 1.28
CA CYS A 37 7.19 -19.58 2.12
C CYS A 37 6.80 -20.50 3.28
N LEU A 38 5.69 -20.22 3.98
CA LEU A 38 5.21 -21.06 5.08
C LEU A 38 4.80 -22.45 4.60
N ASP A 39 4.08 -22.54 3.47
CA ASP A 39 3.67 -23.81 2.87
C ASP A 39 4.88 -24.64 2.42
N TYR A 40 5.90 -23.99 1.85
CA TYR A 40 7.16 -24.64 1.49
C TYR A 40 7.86 -25.22 2.73
N LEU A 41 8.00 -24.43 3.80
CA LEU A 41 8.62 -24.88 5.05
C LEU A 41 7.85 -26.06 5.69
N ARG A 42 6.52 -26.05 5.63
CA ARG A 42 5.66 -27.17 6.09
C ARG A 42 5.92 -28.44 5.29
N LYS A 43 5.97 -28.35 3.96
CA LYS A 43 6.23 -29.51 3.07
C LYS A 43 7.63 -30.07 3.28
N LYS A 44 8.66 -29.23 3.27
CA LYS A 44 10.05 -29.64 3.49
C LYS A 44 10.23 -30.36 4.82
N LYS A 45 9.51 -29.93 5.85
CA LYS A 45 9.52 -30.57 7.17
C LYS A 45 8.85 -31.93 7.19
N GLN A 46 7.68 -32.09 6.53
CA GLN A 46 7.02 -33.39 6.38
C GLN A 46 7.94 -34.40 5.68
N THR A 47 8.70 -33.95 4.68
CA THR A 47 9.67 -34.80 3.96
C THR A 47 10.86 -35.21 4.85
N LEU A 48 11.19 -34.45 5.89
CA LEU A 48 12.36 -34.68 6.75
C LEU A 48 12.06 -35.38 8.09
N ASN A 49 10.80 -35.71 8.41
CA ASN A 49 10.38 -36.32 9.69
C ASN A 49 10.91 -35.61 10.97
N ILE A 50 11.09 -34.29 10.90
CA ILE A 50 11.59 -33.51 12.05
C ILE A 50 10.42 -33.18 12.97
N GLU A 51 10.25 -33.93 14.05
CA GLU A 51 9.34 -33.56 15.14
C GLU A 51 10.00 -32.51 16.04
N ASN A 52 9.60 -31.23 15.88
CA ASN A 52 9.55 -30.18 16.92
C ASN A 52 9.43 -28.75 16.32
N ASN A 53 8.65 -27.89 16.98
CA ASN A 53 8.57 -26.41 16.86
C ASN A 53 7.95 -25.73 15.62
N THR A 54 7.14 -26.40 14.77
CA THR A 54 6.44 -25.66 13.68
C THR A 54 5.44 -24.66 14.25
N SER A 55 4.70 -25.07 15.30
CA SER A 55 3.68 -24.24 15.95
C SER A 55 4.28 -22.99 16.59
N GLN A 56 5.48 -23.08 17.15
CA GLN A 56 6.22 -21.93 17.69
C GLN A 56 6.75 -21.04 16.58
N LEU A 57 7.28 -21.60 15.49
CA LEU A 57 7.74 -20.82 14.33
C LEU A 57 6.57 -20.09 13.66
N GLU A 58 5.43 -20.75 13.48
CA GLU A 58 4.20 -20.16 12.95
C GLU A 58 3.66 -19.08 13.90
N ALA A 59 3.68 -19.30 15.21
CA ALA A 59 3.28 -18.30 16.19
C ALA A 59 4.20 -17.06 16.16
N THR A 60 5.52 -17.25 16.10
CA THR A 60 6.50 -16.16 16.01
C THR A 60 6.40 -15.41 14.68
N VAL A 61 6.23 -16.12 13.56
CA VAL A 61 6.08 -15.51 12.23
C VAL A 61 4.72 -14.82 12.08
N ASN A 62 3.66 -15.32 12.74
CA ASN A 62 2.37 -14.61 12.82
C ASN A 62 2.47 -13.39 13.72
N PHE A 63 3.10 -13.48 14.89
CA PHE A 63 3.29 -12.35 15.80
C PHE A 63 4.11 -11.24 15.15
N ASN A 64 5.22 -11.58 14.48
CA ASN A 64 6.04 -10.62 13.76
C ASN A 64 5.28 -10.02 12.57
N ALA A 65 4.47 -10.80 11.84
CA ALA A 65 3.65 -10.26 10.74
C ALA A 65 2.51 -9.38 11.24
N LEU A 66 1.91 -9.68 12.39
CA LEU A 66 0.96 -8.80 13.06
C LEU A 66 1.66 -7.52 13.51
N ALA A 67 2.84 -7.61 14.12
CA ALA A 67 3.63 -6.46 14.52
C ALA A 67 4.03 -5.59 13.31
N ASP A 68 4.38 -6.21 12.18
CA ASP A 68 4.70 -5.55 10.91
C ASP A 68 3.46 -4.90 10.27
N ASP A 69 2.28 -5.53 10.33
CA ASP A 69 1.00 -4.97 9.90
C ASP A 69 0.54 -3.82 10.81
N PHE A 70 0.74 -3.92 12.13
CA PHE A 70 0.48 -2.84 13.09
C PHE A 70 1.43 -1.67 12.87
N ALA A 71 2.74 -1.93 12.70
CA ALA A 71 3.72 -0.90 12.39
C ALA A 71 3.41 -0.23 11.04
N SER A 72 3.06 -1.01 10.02
CA SER A 72 2.65 -0.50 8.71
C SER A 72 1.39 0.38 8.81
N LYS A 73 0.39 -0.03 9.59
CA LYS A 73 -0.82 0.79 9.82
C LYS A 73 -0.55 2.07 10.61
N ILE A 74 0.37 2.03 11.57
CA ILE A 74 0.81 3.24 12.30
C ILE A 74 1.50 4.18 11.33
N ILE A 75 2.43 3.68 10.51
CA ILE A 75 3.13 4.46 9.49
C ILE A 75 2.14 5.02 8.45
N GLU A 76 1.16 4.23 8.01
CA GLU A 76 0.10 4.69 7.09
C GLU A 76 -0.71 5.84 7.71
N LYS A 77 -1.08 5.73 8.99
CA LYS A 77 -1.83 6.77 9.71
C LYS A 77 -1.00 8.04 9.91
N GLU A 78 0.25 7.91 10.34
CA GLU A 78 1.18 9.03 10.48
C GLU A 78 1.38 9.73 9.13
N LEU A 79 1.52 8.97 8.04
CA LEU A 79 1.62 9.53 6.70
C LEU A 79 0.34 10.25 6.27
N GLU A 80 -0.84 9.70 6.58
CA GLU A 80 -2.12 10.34 6.31
C GLU A 80 -2.25 11.68 7.05
N GLU A 81 -1.88 11.73 8.33
CA GLU A 81 -1.87 12.95 9.14
C GLU A 81 -0.96 14.02 8.51
N VAL A 82 0.25 13.65 8.10
CA VAL A 82 1.20 14.58 7.46
C VAL A 82 0.68 15.06 6.09
N ILE A 83 -0.01 14.21 5.33
CA ILE A 83 -0.66 14.61 4.06
C ILE A 83 -1.77 15.64 4.34
N LEU A 84 -2.56 15.46 5.39
CA LEU A 84 -3.61 16.39 5.77
C LEU A 84 -3.03 17.74 6.23
N GLU A 85 -1.96 17.73 7.03
CA GLU A 85 -1.22 18.94 7.40
C GLU A 85 -0.69 19.69 6.17
N ALA A 86 -0.10 18.96 5.22
CA ALA A 86 0.35 19.54 3.95
C ALA A 86 -0.82 20.15 3.17
N ALA A 87 -1.99 19.51 3.18
CA ALA A 87 -3.20 20.01 2.52
C ALA A 87 -3.74 21.28 3.18
N ASP A 88 -3.61 21.42 4.50
CA ASP A 88 -4.05 22.60 5.26
C ASP A 88 -3.28 23.87 4.91
N LEU A 89 -2.04 23.73 4.42
CA LEU A 89 -1.22 24.84 3.94
C LEU A 89 -1.60 25.31 2.52
N LEU A 90 -2.47 24.58 1.81
CA LEU A 90 -2.96 24.99 0.50
C LEU A 90 -4.04 26.07 0.62
N PRO A 91 -4.13 27.02 -0.34
CA PRO A 91 -5.26 27.93 -0.44
C PRO A 91 -6.59 27.16 -0.54
N HIS A 92 -7.64 27.67 0.11
CA HIS A 92 -8.92 26.97 0.30
C HIS A 92 -9.48 26.28 -0.96
N LYS A 93 -9.46 26.96 -2.11
CA LYS A 93 -9.95 26.37 -3.39
C LYS A 93 -9.07 25.21 -3.87
N CYS A 94 -7.76 25.31 -3.72
CA CYS A 94 -6.81 24.27 -4.10
C CYS A 94 -6.92 23.06 -3.17
N LYS A 95 -7.03 23.30 -1.85
CA LYS A 95 -7.29 22.27 -0.84
C LYS A 95 -8.58 21.50 -1.16
N ASN A 96 -9.69 22.21 -1.38
CA ASN A 96 -10.98 21.57 -1.63
C ASN A 96 -10.93 20.65 -2.86
N ILE A 97 -10.37 21.12 -3.98
CA ILE A 97 -10.22 20.32 -5.20
C ILE A 97 -9.35 19.09 -4.96
N PHE A 98 -8.25 19.24 -4.22
CA PHE A 98 -7.36 18.13 -3.86
C PHE A 98 -8.08 17.07 -3.02
N LEU A 99 -8.84 17.48 -2.00
CA LEU A 99 -9.58 16.57 -1.13
C LEU A 99 -10.66 15.80 -1.90
N LEU A 100 -11.44 16.49 -2.74
CA LEU A 100 -12.45 15.86 -3.61
C LEU A 100 -11.82 14.80 -4.54
N SER A 101 -10.62 15.07 -5.05
CA SER A 101 -9.93 14.12 -5.95
C SER A 101 -9.31 12.95 -5.19
N ARG A 102 -8.68 13.18 -4.04
CA ARG A 102 -7.87 12.16 -3.35
C ARG A 102 -8.62 11.37 -2.30
N PHE A 103 -9.53 11.99 -1.57
CA PHE A 103 -10.27 11.36 -0.49
C PHE A 103 -11.68 10.94 -0.92
N GLU A 104 -12.36 11.74 -1.76
CA GLU A 104 -13.66 11.36 -2.33
C GLU A 104 -13.56 10.59 -3.66
N GLY A 105 -12.35 10.51 -4.26
CA GLY A 105 -12.11 9.75 -5.49
C GLY A 105 -12.78 10.32 -6.75
N LEU A 106 -13.23 11.58 -6.72
CA LEU A 106 -13.93 12.20 -7.84
C LEU A 106 -12.98 12.49 -9.01
N LYS A 107 -13.47 12.25 -10.22
CA LYS A 107 -12.78 12.61 -11.47
C LYS A 107 -12.84 14.12 -11.68
N HIS A 108 -11.86 14.67 -12.39
CA HIS A 108 -11.79 16.11 -12.66
C HIS A 108 -13.07 16.68 -13.32
N LYS A 109 -13.75 15.88 -14.15
CA LYS A 109 -15.03 16.26 -14.75
C LYS A 109 -16.15 16.39 -13.72
N GLU A 110 -16.24 15.43 -12.80
CA GLU A 110 -17.24 15.44 -11.71
C GLU A 110 -16.99 16.62 -10.75
N ILE A 111 -15.72 16.92 -10.46
CA ILE A 111 -15.35 18.10 -9.65
C ILE A 111 -15.67 19.40 -10.38
N SER A 112 -15.40 19.46 -11.69
CA SER A 112 -15.71 20.61 -12.55
C SER A 112 -17.22 20.92 -12.54
N GLU A 113 -18.06 19.89 -12.66
CA GLU A 113 -19.52 20.00 -12.58
C GLU A 113 -19.98 20.38 -11.17
N LYS A 114 -19.41 19.77 -10.11
CA LYS A 114 -19.76 20.01 -8.70
C LYS A 114 -19.45 21.44 -8.25
N LEU A 115 -18.37 22.04 -8.77
CA LEU A 115 -17.88 23.35 -8.35
C LEU A 115 -18.16 24.47 -9.38
N ASP A 116 -18.81 24.16 -10.49
CA ASP A 116 -19.11 25.07 -11.60
C ASP A 116 -17.87 25.86 -12.07
N ILE A 117 -16.77 25.15 -12.32
CA ILE A 117 -15.51 25.70 -12.83
C ILE A 117 -14.94 24.81 -13.91
N SER A 118 -14.16 25.37 -14.83
CA SER A 118 -13.62 24.58 -15.96
C SER A 118 -12.67 23.46 -15.50
N THR A 119 -12.71 22.33 -16.20
CA THR A 119 -11.76 21.21 -16.03
C THR A 119 -10.31 21.67 -16.10
N LYS A 120 -10.01 22.67 -16.95
CA LYS A 120 -8.67 23.29 -17.02
C LYS A 120 -8.26 23.97 -15.72
N THR A 121 -9.21 24.61 -15.03
CA THR A 121 -8.96 25.20 -13.71
C THR A 121 -8.66 24.11 -12.68
N ILE A 122 -9.40 23.00 -12.71
CA ILE A 122 -9.16 21.83 -11.85
C ILE A 122 -7.74 21.28 -12.07
N GLU A 123 -7.32 21.05 -13.32
CA GLU A 123 -5.97 20.57 -13.65
C GLU A 123 -4.89 21.51 -13.11
N ASN A 124 -5.05 22.82 -13.31
CA ASN A 124 -4.10 23.82 -12.84
C ASN A 124 -3.99 23.82 -11.31
N GLN A 125 -5.12 23.69 -10.60
CA GLN A 125 -5.14 23.61 -9.14
C GLN A 125 -4.54 22.30 -8.64
N MET A 126 -4.81 21.17 -9.29
CA MET A 126 -4.21 19.87 -8.97
C MET A 126 -2.70 19.88 -9.19
N THR A 127 -2.22 20.55 -10.24
CA THR A 127 -0.78 20.69 -10.50
C THR A 127 -0.09 21.46 -9.37
N LYS A 128 -0.72 22.53 -8.87
CA LYS A 128 -0.22 23.30 -7.72
C LYS A 128 -0.23 22.46 -6.43
N ALA A 129 -1.34 21.78 -6.16
CA ALA A 129 -1.47 20.90 -5.00
C ALA A 129 -0.38 19.81 -4.99
N LEU A 130 -0.18 19.11 -6.11
CA LEU A 130 0.83 18.05 -6.20
C LEU A 130 2.25 18.58 -6.09
N LYS A 131 2.54 19.76 -6.64
CA LYS A 131 3.86 20.40 -6.47
C LYS A 131 4.13 20.73 -5.00
N HIS A 132 3.13 21.27 -4.30
CA HIS A 132 3.21 21.57 -2.87
C HIS A 132 3.42 20.30 -2.05
N MET A 133 2.61 19.27 -2.28
CA MET A 133 2.74 17.95 -1.63
C MET A 133 4.13 17.37 -1.80
N ARG A 134 4.67 17.40 -3.03
CA ARG A 134 6.01 16.87 -3.32
C ARG A 134 7.11 17.61 -2.55
N LEU A 135 6.96 18.92 -2.33
CA LEU A 135 7.95 19.71 -1.60
C LEU A 135 7.84 19.46 -0.10
N TYR A 136 6.62 19.44 0.44
CA TYR A 136 6.37 19.26 1.87
C TYR A 136 6.72 17.84 2.35
N LEU A 137 6.35 16.83 1.56
CA LEU A 137 6.58 15.42 1.89
C LEU A 137 7.98 14.92 1.50
N ARG A 138 8.83 15.78 0.93
CA ARG A 138 10.16 15.38 0.44
C ARG A 138 11.00 14.75 1.54
N ASP A 139 11.04 15.39 2.70
CA ASP A 139 11.87 14.93 3.81
C ASP A 139 11.26 13.65 4.41
N PHE A 140 9.93 13.57 4.51
CA PHE A 140 9.22 12.37 4.97
C PHE A 140 9.48 11.14 4.08
N LEU A 141 9.45 11.32 2.75
CA LEU A 141 9.74 10.28 1.77
C LEU A 141 11.22 9.90 1.70
N SER A 142 12.13 10.69 2.28
CA SER A 142 13.56 10.33 2.33
C SER A 142 13.90 9.38 3.48
N PHE A 143 13.00 9.27 4.47
CA PHE A 143 13.14 8.35 5.62
C PHE A 143 12.44 7.00 5.42
N LEU A 144 11.52 6.92 4.45
CA LEU A 144 10.87 5.67 3.99
C LEU A 144 11.75 4.96 2.95
#